data_AF-A0A6B0X265-F1
#
_entry.id   AF-A0A6B0X265-F1
#
_cell.length_a   1.000
_cell.length_b   1.000
_cell.length_c   1.000
_cell.angle_alpha   90.00
_cell.angle_beta   90.00
_cell.angle_gamma   90.00
#
_symmetry.space_group_name_H-M   'P 1'
#
loop_
_entity.id
_entity.type
_entity.pdbx_description
1 polymer ?
#
loop_
_entity_poly.entity_id
_entity_poly.type
_entity_poly.pdbx_seq_one_letter_code
_entity_poly.pdbx_strand_id
1 'polypeptide(L)'
;MSASYPRIPYGEADFKRIRINGWLYVDKTRFVHALEEERYAFFIRPRRFGKSCWISLLDNYYDRTRADAFEAVFGGTHLGRQPTADRHRYVVLRFNFSAFDDTLDTLR
;
A
#
# COMPACT_ATOMS: atom_id res chain seq x y z
N MET A 1 31.47 -2.44 -13.23
CA MET A 1 30.31 -2.57 -12.32
C MET A 1 29.12 -2.97 -13.16
N SER A 2 28.62 -4.21 -13.03
CA SER A 2 27.37 -4.58 -13.72
C SER A 2 26.23 -3.80 -13.08
N ALA A 3 25.45 -3.08 -13.89
CA ALA A 3 24.25 -2.41 -13.41
C ALA A 3 23.25 -3.49 -12.97
N SER A 4 23.16 -3.74 -11.66
CA SER A 4 22.12 -4.58 -11.09
C SER A 4 20.82 -3.77 -11.11
N TYR A 5 19.94 -4.08 -12.06
CA TYR A 5 18.63 -3.44 -12.14
C TYR A 5 17.79 -3.84 -10.91
N PRO A 6 17.03 -2.90 -10.32
CA PRO A 6 16.13 -3.22 -9.22
C PRO A 6 15.15 -4.33 -9.62
N ARG A 7 14.92 -5.29 -8.73
CA ARG A 7 13.99 -6.40 -8.99
C ARG A 7 12.58 -5.85 -9.25
N ILE A 8 11.94 -6.31 -10.32
CA ILE A 8 10.53 -6.02 -10.59
C ILE A 8 9.67 -6.87 -9.64
N PRO A 9 8.79 -6.26 -8.82
CA PRO A 9 8.00 -6.96 -7.82
C PRO A 9 6.77 -7.64 -8.44
N TYR A 10 6.98 -8.61 -9.35
CA TYR A 10 5.88 -9.25 -10.07
C TYR A 10 5.04 -10.15 -9.16
N GLY A 11 3.73 -9.88 -9.09
CA GLY A 11 2.80 -10.62 -8.22
C GLY A 11 2.87 -10.18 -6.75
N GLU A 12 3.75 -9.25 -6.40
CA GLU A 12 3.83 -8.68 -5.07
C GLU A 12 2.85 -7.52 -4.92
N ALA A 13 2.13 -7.50 -3.80
CA ALA A 13 1.26 -6.39 -3.44
C ALA A 13 1.53 -5.84 -2.03
N ASP A 14 2.47 -6.41 -1.28
CA ASP A 14 2.89 -5.84 -0.01
C ASP A 14 3.82 -4.64 -0.26
N PHE A 15 3.27 -3.45 -0.06
CA PHE A 15 3.99 -2.20 -0.25
C PHE A 15 5.22 -2.12 0.67
N LYS A 16 5.08 -2.49 1.95
CA LYS A 16 6.19 -2.46 2.91
C LYS A 16 7.33 -3.37 2.46
N ARG A 17 7.01 -4.58 2.00
CA ARG A 17 8.00 -5.53 1.48
C ARG A 17 8.72 -5.02 0.24
N ILE A 18 7.99 -4.39 -0.69
CA ILE A 18 8.57 -3.74 -1.89
C ILE A 18 9.58 -2.67 -1.47
N ARG A 19 9.22 -1.81 -0.50
CA ARG A 19 10.06 -0.70 -0.05
C ARG A 19 11.31 -1.18 0.69
N ILE A 20 11.16 -2.08 1.67
CA ILE A 20 12.28 -2.60 2.48
C ILE A 20 13.29 -3.37 1.62
N ASN A 21 12.83 -4.12 0.63
CA ASN A 21 13.71 -4.93 -0.23
C ASN A 21 14.32 -4.13 -1.39
N GLY A 22 14.07 -2.82 -1.50
CA GLY A 22 14.61 -1.99 -2.59
C GLY A 22 14.14 -2.41 -3.98
N TRP A 23 12.94 -3.00 -4.08
CA TRP A 23 12.36 -3.41 -5.37
C TRP A 23 11.84 -2.21 -6.15
N LEU A 24 11.73 -2.36 -7.47
CA LEU A 24 11.24 -1.30 -8.34
C LEU A 24 9.82 -0.89 -7.91
N TYR A 25 9.65 0.37 -7.52
CA TYR A 25 8.36 0.95 -7.17
C TYR A 25 8.22 2.32 -7.84
N VAL A 26 7.13 2.50 -8.58
CA VAL A 26 6.76 3.80 -9.14
C VAL A 26 6.03 4.58 -8.06
N ASP A 27 6.64 5.66 -7.59
CA ASP A 27 6.08 6.45 -6.50
C ASP A 27 4.76 7.14 -6.91
N LYS A 28 3.68 6.72 -6.26
CA LYS A 28 2.33 7.28 -6.39
C LYS A 28 1.82 7.85 -5.08
N THR A 29 2.65 7.93 -4.04
CA THR A 29 2.26 8.33 -2.68
C THR A 29 1.63 9.73 -2.62
N ARG A 30 1.99 10.64 -3.54
CA ARG A 30 1.37 11.97 -3.66
C ARG A 30 -0.16 11.96 -3.79
N PHE A 31 -0.74 10.89 -4.32
CA PHE A 31 -2.19 10.78 -4.48
C PHE A 31 -2.92 10.54 -3.15
N VAL A 32 -2.20 10.30 -2.04
CA VAL A 32 -2.83 10.27 -0.71
C VAL A 32 -3.35 11.64 -0.31
N HIS A 33 -2.66 12.74 -0.64
CA HIS A 33 -3.19 14.09 -0.41
C HIS A 33 -4.53 14.30 -1.13
N ALA A 34 -4.57 13.98 -2.42
CA ALA A 34 -5.81 14.07 -3.19
C ALA A 34 -6.89 13.11 -2.67
N LEU A 35 -6.51 11.93 -2.16
CA LEU A 35 -7.46 10.99 -1.58
C LEU A 35 -8.10 11.52 -0.29
N GLU A 36 -7.34 12.20 0.57
CA GLU A 36 -7.82 12.77 1.83
C GLU A 36 -8.79 13.95 1.62
N GLU A 37 -8.70 14.64 0.47
CA GLU A 37 -9.64 15.70 0.09
C GLU A 37 -11.01 15.16 -0.35
N GLU A 38 -11.07 13.87 -0.74
CA GLU A 38 -12.27 13.24 -1.26
C GLU A 38 -13.08 12.57 -0.15
N ARG A 39 -14.40 12.78 -0.14
CA ARG A 39 -15.29 12.12 0.81
C ARG A 39 -15.49 10.62 0.49
N TYR A 40 -15.45 10.28 -0.80
CA TYR A 40 -15.67 8.92 -1.28
C TYR A 40 -14.70 8.62 -2.42
N ALA A 41 -13.95 7.53 -2.31
CA ALA A 41 -13.02 7.09 -3.35
C ALA A 41 -13.43 5.74 -3.90
N PHE A 42 -13.57 5.65 -5.23
CA PHE A 42 -13.86 4.40 -5.92
C PHE A 42 -12.72 4.01 -6.85
N PHE A 43 -12.13 2.84 -6.62
CA PHE A 43 -11.08 2.30 -7.48
C PHE A 43 -11.69 1.34 -8.51
N ILE A 44 -11.74 1.75 -9.78
CA ILE A 44 -12.20 0.91 -10.89
C ILE A 44 -11.44 -0.43 -10.96
N ARG A 45 -12.08 -1.48 -11.47
CA ARG A 45 -11.60 -2.87 -11.41
C ARG A 45 -10.72 -3.39 -12.57
N PRO A 46 -9.78 -2.64 -13.21
CA PRO A 46 -8.82 -3.27 -14.11
C PRO A 46 -7.91 -4.25 -13.36
N ARG A 47 -7.71 -5.46 -13.90
CA ARG A 47 -6.87 -6.49 -13.28
C ARG A 47 -5.39 -6.05 -13.32
N ARG A 48 -4.62 -6.37 -12.27
CA ARG A 48 -3.19 -6.01 -12.13
C ARG A 48 -2.86 -4.51 -12.14
N PHE A 49 -3.85 -3.64 -11.89
CA PHE A 49 -3.64 -2.19 -11.85
C PHE A 49 -2.92 -1.67 -10.57
N GLY A 50 -2.57 -2.57 -9.64
CA GLY A 50 -1.88 -2.19 -8.41
C GLY A 50 -2.79 -1.75 -7.25
N LYS A 51 -4.11 -1.99 -7.33
CA LYS A 51 -5.06 -1.68 -6.24
C LYS A 51 -4.67 -2.32 -4.91
N SER A 52 -4.31 -3.61 -4.90
CA SER A 52 -3.90 -4.31 -3.67
C SER A 52 -2.65 -3.69 -3.05
N CYS A 53 -1.69 -3.27 -3.89
CA CYS A 53 -0.50 -2.54 -3.45
C CYS A 53 -0.85 -1.16 -2.89
N TRP A 54 -1.80 -0.46 -3.53
CA TRP A 54 -2.32 0.81 -3.02
C TRP A 54 -2.99 0.68 -1.65
N ILE A 55 -3.83 -0.33 -1.45
CA ILE A 55 -4.46 -0.60 -0.15
C ILE A 55 -3.39 -0.93 0.90
N SER A 56 -2.36 -1.73 0.55
CA SER A 56 -1.24 -2.00 1.45
C SER A 56 -0.46 -0.73 1.82
N LEU A 57 -0.31 0.22 0.88
CA LEU A 57 0.29 1.52 1.17
C LEU A 57 -0.53 2.31 2.20
N LEU A 58 -1.84 2.42 2.00
CA LEU A 58 -2.73 3.14 2.94
C LEU A 58 -2.73 2.49 4.33
N ASP A 59 -2.77 1.15 4.39
CA ASP A 59 -2.64 0.38 5.63
C ASP A 59 -1.33 0.71 6.35
N ASN A 60 -0.21 0.74 5.63
CA ASN A 60 1.08 1.10 6.22
C ASN A 60 1.16 2.57 6.66
N TYR A 61 0.44 3.47 6.00
CA TYR A 61 0.55 4.91 6.24
C TYR A 61 -0.34 5.40 7.39
N TYR A 62 -1.56 4.88 7.50
CA TYR A 62 -2.54 5.34 8.50
C TYR A 62 -2.46 4.59 9.84
N ASP A 63 -1.98 3.35 9.84
CA ASP A 63 -1.94 2.51 11.04
C ASP A 63 -0.91 3.02 12.06
N ARG A 64 -1.40 3.39 13.25
CA ARG A 64 -0.58 3.87 14.37
C ARG A 64 0.44 2.85 14.88
N THR A 65 0.20 1.56 14.67
CA THR A 65 1.10 0.49 15.12
C THR A 65 2.37 0.38 14.26
N ARG A 66 2.42 1.10 13.13
CA ARG A 66 3.52 1.06 12.15
C ARG A 66 4.36 2.33 12.12
N ALA A 67 4.18 3.23 13.10
CA ALA A 67 4.83 4.53 13.15
C ALA A 67 6.36 4.45 13.21
N ASP A 68 6.89 3.41 13.84
CA ASP A 68 8.32 3.10 13.95
C ASP A 68 8.96 2.83 12.58
N ALA A 69 8.20 2.28 11.64
CA ALA A 69 8.67 1.92 10.31
C ALA A 69 8.57 3.05 9.27
N PHE A 70 8.11 4.25 9.67
CA PHE A 70 7.79 5.33 8.73
C PHE A 70 8.96 5.67 7.80
N GLU A 71 10.14 5.96 8.35
CA GLU A 71 11.31 6.36 7.55
C GLU A 71 11.76 5.25 6.60
N ALA A 72 11.80 4.00 7.07
CA ALA A 72 12.21 2.86 6.27
C ALA A 72 11.27 2.60 5.08
N VAL A 73 9.96 2.84 5.26
CA VAL A 73 8.95 2.57 4.24
C VAL A 73 8.74 3.77 3.32
N PHE A 74 8.59 4.97 3.90
CA PHE A 74 8.15 6.16 3.19
C PHE A 74 9.25 7.20 2.95
N GLY A 75 10.40 7.19 3.64
CA GLY A 75 11.38 8.29 3.59
C GLY A 75 11.82 8.70 2.18
N GLY A 76 11.92 7.75 1.25
CA GLY A 76 12.24 8.00 -0.16
C GLY A 76 11.07 8.40 -1.07
N THR A 77 9.86 8.56 -0.53
CA THR A 77 8.63 8.82 -1.30
C THR A 77 8.19 10.29 -1.18
N HIS A 78 7.14 10.68 -1.90
CA HIS A 78 6.52 11.99 -1.72
C HIS A 78 5.95 12.15 -0.31
N LEU A 79 5.23 11.15 0.21
CA LEU A 79 4.66 11.19 1.58
C LEU A 79 5.71 11.19 2.69
N GLY A 80 6.88 10.57 2.47
CA GLY A 80 7.99 10.67 3.42
C GLY A 80 8.47 12.10 3.59
N ARG A 81 8.50 12.86 2.48
CA ARG A 81 8.92 14.26 2.45
C ARG A 81 7.82 15.22 2.88
N GLN A 82 6.56 14.90 2.58
CA GLN A 82 5.39 15.72 2.85
C GLN A 82 4.30 14.85 3.50
N PRO A 83 4.45 14.47 4.78
CA PRO A 83 3.43 13.72 5.47
C PRO A 83 2.19 14.59 5.73
N THR A 84 1.02 13.96 5.62
CA THR A 84 -0.28 14.51 6.01
C THR A 84 -0.47 14.46 7.52
N ALA A 85 -1.46 15.20 8.03
CA ALA A 85 -1.82 15.22 9.45
C ALA A 85 -2.33 13.86 9.97
N ASP A 86 -2.78 12.99 9.07
CA ASP A 86 -3.40 11.72 9.37
C ASP A 86 -2.42 10.53 9.38
N ARG A 87 -1.14 10.80 9.10
CA ARG A 87 -0.05 9.83 9.23
C ARG A 87 -0.08 9.12 10.59
N HIS A 88 -0.16 7.79 10.57
CA HIS A 88 -0.12 6.92 11.76
C HIS A 88 -1.10 7.32 12.87
N ARG A 89 -2.24 7.89 12.50
CA ARG A 89 -3.24 8.40 13.45
C ARG A 89 -4.27 7.36 13.87
N TYR A 90 -4.49 6.33 13.04
CA TYR A 90 -5.68 5.50 13.12
C TYR A 90 -5.35 4.06 13.51
N VAL A 91 -6.36 3.34 14.03
CA VAL A 91 -6.35 1.87 14.08
C VAL A 91 -6.97 1.39 12.77
N VAL A 92 -6.22 0.66 11.95
CA VAL A 92 -6.68 0.20 10.63
C VAL A 92 -7.17 -1.24 10.73
N LEU A 93 -8.41 -1.47 10.28
CA LEU A 93 -8.97 -2.81 10.13
C LEU A 93 -8.97 -3.18 8.65
N ARG A 94 -8.22 -4.22 8.30
CA ARG A 94 -8.10 -4.69 6.92
C ARG A 94 -8.95 -5.94 6.70
N PHE A 95 -10.07 -5.78 6.00
CA PHE A 95 -10.89 -6.91 5.57
C PHE A 95 -10.39 -7.45 4.22
N ASN A 96 -10.15 -8.75 4.14
CA ASN A 96 -9.83 -9.42 2.89
C ASN A 96 -10.88 -10.48 2.58
N PHE A 97 -11.67 -10.23 1.53
CA PHE A 97 -12.70 -11.15 1.07
C PHE A 97 -12.29 -11.95 -0.17
N SER A 98 -11.02 -11.89 -0.59
CA SER A 98 -10.56 -12.57 -1.81
C SER A 98 -10.48 -14.10 -1.69
N ALA A 99 -10.62 -14.63 -0.48
CA ALA A 99 -10.47 -16.04 -0.16
C ALA A 99 -11.80 -16.72 0.20
N PHE A 100 -12.93 -16.01 0.09
CA PHE A 100 -14.22 -16.67 0.19
C PHE A 100 -14.44 -17.46 -1.08
N ASP A 101 -14.53 -18.77 -0.91
CA ASP A 101 -14.92 -19.70 -1.95
C ASP A 101 -16.45 -19.82 -1.87
N ASP A 102 -17.14 -19.54 -2.97
CA ASP A 102 -18.61 -19.49 -3.05
C ASP A 102 -19.24 -20.89 -2.94
N THR A 103 -18.42 -21.93 -2.74
CA THR A 103 -18.83 -23.31 -2.66
C THR A 103 -19.55 -23.58 -1.34
N LEU A 104 -20.77 -24.09 -1.45
CA LEU A 104 -21.66 -24.49 -0.35
C LEU A 104 -21.00 -25.38 0.71
N ASP A 105 -19.88 -26.04 0.38
CA ASP A 105 -19.11 -26.89 1.28
C ASP A 105 -18.39 -26.13 2.40
N THR A 106 -18.14 -24.82 2.25
CA THR A 106 -17.46 -24.01 3.27
C THR A 106 -18.39 -23.37 4.30
N LEU A 107 -19.72 -23.52 4.13
CA LEU A 107 -20.75 -22.94 5.01
C LEU A 107 -21.38 -23.97 5.99
N ARG A 108 -20.74 -25.13 6.19
CA ARG A 108 -21.16 -26.16 7.15
C ARG A 108 -20.29 -26.20 8.40
#